data_AF-A0A0D3I440-F1
#
_entry.id   AF-A0A0D3I440-F1
#
_cell.length_a   1.000
_cell.length_b   1.000
_cell.length_c   1.000
_cell.angle_alpha   90.00
_cell.angle_beta   90.00
_cell.angle_gamma   90.00
#
_symmetry.space_group_name_H-M   'P 1'
#
loop_
_entity.id
_entity.type
_entity.pdbx_description
1 polymer ?
#
loop_
_entity_poly.entity_id
_entity_poly.type
_entity_poly.pdbx_seq_one_letter_code
_entity_poly.pdbx_strand_id
1 'polypeptide(L)'
;MPRANGDPSPPHARVDWLLALQDGDVASWDIYNGARKWTVAIAGGHATLPEGMEVLPDKAFFGRTSVVSITCPSSLRSIGEQCFSGCTSLAAVVLPAGLSSLGDGCFRNCASLTSVTVPAGLATLGVQAFDGCWSLTSIRLPPGLKSIGRWTFAGCTSLAHATLPDHLEKLGEYAFAGSSLATVALPASLASVGEGAFFRCSALTSIALPAGVTSIGCGAFTSCCSLTRVSLPASLTSLSSCAFKGCTALARVTFPDDVAAPTPRSAFYIEDFSFKGCTALADVDFPADLSYIGYDAFYNCASLGSVTVPASAQIEEWHGNALAFHPSTTVVRLPAARMRARRRLTFLLEAVLSYRRARPLLFGWLERVQVRIGSYGPDGAARKRDREEFEGDFGEGFERI
;
A
#
# COMPACT_ATOMS: atom_id res chain seq x y z
N MET A 1 68.74 -24.12 -12.31
CA MET A 1 67.78 -24.37 -11.20
C MET A 1 67.60 -23.07 -10.43
N PRO A 2 66.43 -22.73 -9.83
CA PRO A 2 65.05 -23.24 -9.92
C PRO A 2 64.07 -22.09 -10.33
N ARG A 3 62.73 -22.15 -10.36
CA ARG A 3 61.65 -23.13 -10.53
C ARG A 3 60.44 -22.30 -11.00
N ALA A 4 59.59 -22.89 -11.83
CA ALA A 4 58.27 -22.40 -12.13
C ALA A 4 57.35 -22.52 -10.89
N ASN A 5 56.43 -21.59 -10.74
CA ASN A 5 55.11 -21.83 -10.18
C ASN A 5 54.12 -21.02 -11.01
N GLY A 6 53.22 -21.72 -11.67
CA GLY A 6 52.11 -21.14 -12.40
C GLY A 6 50.97 -20.82 -11.46
N ASP A 7 50.26 -19.75 -11.80
CA ASP A 7 48.85 -19.58 -11.48
C ASP A 7 48.20 -18.95 -12.72
N PRO A 8 47.37 -19.67 -13.49
CA PRO A 8 46.60 -19.08 -14.56
C PRO A 8 45.25 -18.63 -14.00
N SER A 9 45.26 -17.62 -13.14
CA SER A 9 44.03 -16.88 -12.81
C SER A 9 43.62 -16.07 -14.06
N PRO A 10 42.46 -16.33 -14.69
CA PRO A 10 42.03 -15.54 -15.83
C PRO A 10 41.77 -14.10 -15.38
N PRO A 11 42.17 -13.08 -16.16
CA PRO A 11 41.91 -11.71 -15.80
C PRO A 11 40.39 -11.53 -15.72
N HIS A 12 39.90 -11.13 -14.55
CA HIS A 12 38.55 -10.64 -14.37
C HIS A 12 38.31 -9.49 -15.36
N ALA A 13 37.71 -9.81 -16.51
CA ALA A 13 37.21 -8.84 -17.44
C ALA A 13 36.09 -8.06 -16.75
N ARG A 14 36.43 -6.90 -16.19
CA ARG A 14 35.48 -5.80 -16.07
C ARG A 14 35.07 -5.46 -17.48
N VAL A 15 33.97 -6.03 -17.94
CA VAL A 15 33.32 -5.60 -19.17
C VAL A 15 32.66 -4.29 -18.82
N ASP A 16 33.35 -3.17 -19.07
CA ASP A 16 32.71 -1.86 -19.04
C ASP A 16 31.68 -1.83 -20.18
N TRP A 17 30.42 -2.19 -19.88
CA TRP A 17 29.33 -2.31 -20.87
C TRP A 17 28.83 -0.95 -21.39
N LEU A 18 29.50 0.14 -21.02
CA LEU A 18 29.07 1.52 -21.24
C LEU A 18 29.90 2.17 -22.35
N LEU A 19 29.58 1.85 -23.59
CA LEU A 19 29.69 2.84 -24.66
C LEU A 19 28.39 3.63 -24.69
N ALA A 20 28.31 4.65 -23.83
CA ALA A 20 27.32 5.70 -23.91
C ALA A 20 27.52 6.46 -25.24
N LEU A 21 26.89 5.98 -26.32
CA LEU A 21 26.68 6.81 -27.50
C LEU A 21 25.78 7.96 -27.06
N GLN A 22 26.19 9.20 -27.30
CA GLN A 22 25.42 10.42 -27.01
C GLN A 22 24.00 10.31 -27.61
N ASP A 23 23.01 10.97 -26.97
CA ASP A 23 21.61 11.09 -27.42
C ASP A 23 21.52 11.90 -28.74
N GLY A 24 22.11 11.36 -29.81
CA GLY A 24 21.86 11.78 -31.19
C GLY A 24 20.84 10.87 -31.85
N ASP A 25 20.21 11.36 -32.93
CA ASP A 25 19.34 10.59 -33.83
C ASP A 25 20.13 9.46 -34.52
N VAL A 26 20.44 8.41 -33.78
CA VAL A 26 21.04 7.20 -34.33
C VAL A 26 19.91 6.28 -34.78
N ALA A 27 19.90 5.93 -36.06
CA ALA A 27 18.90 5.02 -36.66
C ALA A 27 18.95 3.61 -36.05
N SER A 28 20.04 3.27 -35.37
CA SER A 28 20.20 2.04 -34.62
C SER A 28 21.32 2.17 -33.59
N TRP A 29 21.28 1.36 -32.53
CA TRP A 29 22.44 1.15 -31.66
C TRP A 29 22.66 -0.33 -31.38
N ASP A 30 23.83 -0.65 -30.85
CA ASP A 30 24.22 -2.01 -30.57
C ASP A 30 24.19 -2.30 -29.07
N ILE A 31 23.51 -3.39 -28.70
CA ILE A 31 23.47 -3.93 -27.35
C ILE A 31 24.29 -5.22 -27.34
N TYR A 32 25.16 -5.36 -26.35
CA TYR A 32 26.01 -6.53 -26.20
C TYR A 32 25.52 -7.40 -25.04
N ASN A 33 25.34 -8.70 -25.32
CA ASN A 33 25.03 -9.70 -24.31
C ASN A 33 26.12 -10.78 -24.37
N GLY A 34 27.14 -10.62 -23.52
CA GLY A 34 28.39 -11.37 -23.63
C GLY A 34 29.05 -11.13 -24.99
N ALA A 35 29.32 -12.20 -25.73
CA ALA A 35 29.91 -12.13 -27.07
C ALA A 35 28.88 -11.83 -28.19
N ARG A 36 27.57 -11.87 -27.90
CA ARG A 36 26.53 -11.62 -28.91
C ARG A 36 26.25 -10.12 -29.01
N LYS A 37 26.24 -9.62 -30.24
CA LYS A 37 25.88 -8.26 -30.61
C LYS A 37 24.44 -8.26 -31.17
N TRP A 38 23.61 -7.39 -30.65
CA TRP A 38 22.24 -7.15 -31.11
C TRP A 38 22.10 -5.72 -31.58
N THR A 39 21.61 -5.52 -32.80
CA THR A 39 21.33 -4.16 -33.31
C THR A 39 19.85 -3.85 -33.08
N VAL A 40 19.59 -2.79 -32.32
CA VAL A 40 18.25 -2.26 -32.06
C VAL A 40 17.97 -1.17 -33.06
N ALA A 41 16.87 -1.29 -33.80
CA ALA A 41 16.43 -0.27 -34.74
C ALA A 41 15.66 0.84 -34.01
N ILE A 42 15.94 2.10 -34.34
CA ILE A 42 15.28 3.27 -33.75
C ILE A 42 14.78 4.16 -34.88
N ALA A 43 13.47 4.40 -34.89
CA ALA A 43 12.83 5.31 -35.83
C ALA A 43 11.89 6.23 -35.05
N GLY A 44 12.14 7.54 -35.10
CA GLY A 44 11.28 8.55 -34.44
C GLY A 44 11.11 8.33 -32.93
N GLY A 45 12.14 7.84 -32.24
CA GLY A 45 12.08 7.52 -30.80
C GLY A 45 11.45 6.16 -30.48
N HIS A 46 11.02 5.38 -31.47
CA HIS A 46 10.50 4.03 -31.27
C HIS A 46 11.62 3.00 -31.41
N ALA A 47 11.99 2.33 -30.32
CA ALA A 47 13.00 1.28 -30.33
C ALA A 47 12.38 -0.10 -30.57
N THR A 48 12.88 -0.82 -31.56
CA THR A 48 12.45 -2.19 -31.89
C THR A 48 13.56 -3.17 -31.58
N LEU A 49 13.31 -4.01 -30.57
CA LEU A 49 14.23 -5.04 -30.12
C LEU A 49 14.16 -6.26 -31.07
N PRO A 50 15.31 -6.85 -31.48
CA PRO A 50 15.34 -7.95 -32.44
C PRO A 50 14.78 -9.27 -31.88
N GLU A 51 14.07 -10.04 -32.71
CA GLU A 51 13.56 -11.37 -32.36
C GLU A 51 14.70 -12.35 -32.03
N GLY A 52 14.42 -13.28 -31.11
CA GLY A 52 15.41 -14.22 -30.57
C GLY A 52 16.27 -13.66 -29.45
N MET A 53 16.16 -12.37 -29.14
CA MET A 53 16.79 -11.81 -27.94
C MET A 53 16.02 -12.26 -26.70
N GLU A 54 16.70 -12.98 -25.81
CA GLU A 54 16.13 -13.54 -24.58
C GLU A 54 16.42 -12.70 -23.32
N VAL A 55 17.53 -11.95 -23.33
CA VAL A 55 17.96 -11.16 -22.16
C VAL A 55 18.41 -9.78 -22.63
N LEU A 56 17.80 -8.76 -22.04
CA LEU A 56 18.22 -7.38 -22.16
C LEU A 56 19.15 -7.04 -20.99
N PRO A 57 20.41 -6.62 -21.23
CA PRO A 57 21.38 -6.42 -20.16
C PRO A 57 21.08 -5.16 -19.34
N ASP A 58 21.74 -5.08 -18.20
CA ASP A 58 21.67 -3.94 -17.29
C ASP A 58 21.99 -2.64 -18.03
N LYS A 59 21.25 -1.58 -17.70
CA LYS A 59 21.48 -0.21 -18.21
C LYS A 59 21.47 -0.06 -19.74
N ALA A 60 20.94 -1.02 -20.51
CA ALA A 60 20.99 -0.98 -21.98
C ALA A 60 20.37 0.28 -22.61
N PHE A 61 19.36 0.87 -21.96
CA PHE A 61 18.69 2.11 -22.36
C PHE A 61 18.86 3.22 -21.30
N PHE A 62 19.82 3.10 -20.39
CA PHE A 62 19.95 4.03 -19.27
C PHE A 62 20.13 5.47 -19.73
N GLY A 63 19.27 6.37 -19.24
CA GLY A 63 19.31 7.80 -19.54
C GLY A 63 18.93 8.16 -20.96
N ARG A 64 18.33 7.26 -21.74
CA ARG A 64 17.92 7.52 -23.13
C ARG A 64 16.67 8.38 -23.18
N THR A 65 16.86 9.69 -23.20
CA THR A 65 15.77 10.66 -23.10
C THR A 65 14.97 10.82 -24.39
N SER A 66 15.46 10.34 -25.53
CA SER A 66 14.78 10.39 -26.83
C SER A 66 13.84 9.21 -27.12
N VAL A 67 13.92 8.12 -26.34
CA VAL A 67 13.08 6.93 -26.58
C VAL A 67 11.67 7.15 -26.03
N VAL A 68 10.68 7.05 -26.92
CA VAL A 68 9.26 7.27 -26.64
C VAL A 68 8.52 5.95 -26.43
N SER A 69 8.88 4.89 -27.16
CA SER A 69 8.31 3.57 -26.96
C SER A 69 9.29 2.45 -27.28
N ILE A 70 9.01 1.27 -26.74
CA ILE A 70 9.86 0.09 -26.92
C ILE A 70 8.98 -1.11 -27.25
N THR A 71 9.31 -1.77 -28.37
CA THR A 71 8.68 -3.01 -28.80
C THR A 71 9.59 -4.17 -28.41
N CYS A 72 9.16 -4.98 -27.44
CA CYS A 72 9.89 -6.15 -26.97
C CYS A 72 9.55 -7.40 -27.81
N PRO A 73 10.53 -8.25 -28.17
CA PRO A 73 10.27 -9.49 -28.89
C PRO A 73 9.60 -10.51 -27.96
N SER A 74 8.89 -11.45 -28.57
CA SER A 74 8.19 -12.52 -27.84
C SER A 74 9.14 -13.46 -27.08
N SER A 75 10.41 -13.55 -27.53
CA SER A 75 11.46 -14.37 -26.92
C SER A 75 12.05 -13.80 -25.63
N LEU A 76 11.81 -12.53 -25.30
CA LEU A 76 12.45 -11.87 -24.17
C LEU A 76 11.97 -12.42 -22.83
N ARG A 77 12.90 -12.92 -22.02
CA ARG A 77 12.67 -13.56 -20.71
C ARG A 77 13.13 -12.73 -19.53
N SER A 78 14.18 -11.93 -19.71
CA SER A 78 14.75 -11.12 -18.62
C SER A 78 15.12 -9.72 -19.09
N ILE A 79 14.82 -8.73 -18.25
CA ILE A 79 15.30 -7.36 -18.41
C ILE A 79 16.17 -7.02 -17.20
N GLY A 80 17.38 -6.54 -17.47
CA GLY A 80 18.39 -6.21 -16.47
C GLY A 80 18.06 -5.00 -15.60
N GLU A 81 18.93 -4.78 -14.62
CA GLU A 81 18.83 -3.67 -13.67
C GLU A 81 18.97 -2.32 -14.38
N GLN A 82 18.15 -1.35 -13.95
CA GLN A 82 18.16 0.03 -14.44
C GLN A 82 18.08 0.15 -15.97
N CYS A 83 17.53 -0.86 -16.65
CA CYS A 83 17.61 -0.96 -18.11
C CYS A 83 17.06 0.28 -18.80
N PHE A 84 15.88 0.76 -18.40
CA PHE A 84 15.21 1.97 -18.91
C PHE A 84 15.25 3.13 -17.90
N SER A 85 16.12 3.08 -16.90
CA SER A 85 16.19 4.11 -15.88
C SER A 85 16.58 5.45 -16.50
N GLY A 86 15.79 6.49 -16.28
CA GLY A 86 16.00 7.83 -16.84
C GLY A 86 15.56 8.00 -18.29
N CYS A 87 14.83 7.04 -18.88
CA CYS A 87 14.14 7.23 -20.16
C CYS A 87 12.93 8.19 -19.98
N THR A 88 13.19 9.48 -19.81
CA THR A 88 12.16 10.46 -19.41
C THR A 88 11.02 10.63 -20.41
N SER A 89 11.26 10.39 -21.71
CA SER A 89 10.22 10.45 -22.76
C SER A 89 9.48 9.14 -23.00
N LEU A 90 9.86 8.04 -22.32
CA LEU A 90 9.24 6.73 -22.52
C LEU A 90 7.78 6.77 -22.04
N ALA A 91 6.85 6.80 -22.99
CA ALA A 91 5.42 6.96 -22.72
C ALA A 91 4.67 5.63 -22.64
N ALA A 92 5.17 4.61 -23.36
CA ALA A 92 4.56 3.29 -23.43
C ALA A 92 5.62 2.19 -23.58
N VAL A 93 5.42 1.10 -22.83
CA VAL A 93 6.17 -0.15 -23.00
C VAL A 93 5.21 -1.33 -22.97
N VAL A 94 5.37 -2.25 -23.91
CA VAL A 94 4.63 -3.52 -23.91
C VAL A 94 5.59 -4.61 -23.47
N LEU A 95 5.44 -5.06 -22.23
CA LEU A 95 6.23 -6.15 -21.69
C LEU A 95 5.73 -7.50 -22.26
N PRO A 96 6.63 -8.40 -22.68
CA PRO A 96 6.23 -9.66 -23.30
C PRO A 96 5.64 -10.62 -22.26
N ALA A 97 4.64 -11.41 -22.67
CA ALA A 97 3.94 -12.34 -21.77
C ALA A 97 4.86 -13.40 -21.14
N GLY A 98 5.95 -13.76 -21.85
CA GLY A 98 6.93 -14.74 -21.41
C GLY A 98 8.01 -14.20 -20.46
N LEU A 99 7.95 -12.92 -20.08
CA LEU A 99 8.93 -12.29 -19.19
C LEU A 99 8.84 -12.88 -17.78
N SER A 100 9.97 -13.39 -17.28
CA SER A 100 10.07 -14.03 -15.96
C SER A 100 10.89 -13.22 -14.96
N SER A 101 11.63 -12.20 -15.40
CA SER A 101 12.45 -11.35 -14.52
C SER A 101 12.46 -9.89 -14.99
N LEU A 102 12.34 -8.98 -14.02
CA LEU A 102 12.47 -7.54 -14.19
C LEU A 102 13.44 -7.02 -13.12
N GLY A 103 14.60 -6.51 -13.55
CA GLY A 103 15.65 -6.02 -12.66
C GLY A 103 15.26 -4.77 -11.86
N ASP A 104 16.02 -4.52 -10.80
CA ASP A 104 15.82 -3.38 -9.92
C ASP A 104 15.98 -2.05 -10.67
N GLY A 105 15.12 -1.08 -10.39
CA GLY A 105 15.15 0.24 -11.00
C GLY A 105 14.84 0.27 -12.50
N CYS A 106 14.30 -0.81 -13.08
CA CYS A 106 14.18 -0.97 -14.53
C CYS A 106 13.53 0.23 -15.25
N PHE A 107 12.44 0.77 -14.72
CA PHE A 107 11.73 1.94 -15.25
C PHE A 107 11.86 3.18 -14.34
N ARG A 108 12.89 3.24 -13.50
CA ARG A 108 13.10 4.38 -12.59
C ARG A 108 13.19 5.70 -13.37
N ASN A 109 12.49 6.74 -12.91
CA ASN A 109 12.42 8.06 -13.53
C ASN A 109 11.96 8.05 -15.01
N CYS A 110 11.16 7.07 -15.43
CA CYS A 110 10.42 7.12 -16.70
C CYS A 110 9.24 8.11 -16.58
N ALA A 111 9.56 9.41 -16.54
CA ALA A 111 8.62 10.46 -16.15
C ALA A 111 7.35 10.54 -17.02
N SER A 112 7.42 10.16 -18.29
CA SER A 112 6.28 10.18 -19.23
C SER A 112 5.47 8.89 -19.26
N LEU A 113 5.87 7.84 -18.53
CA LEU A 113 5.22 6.53 -18.60
C LEU A 113 3.84 6.59 -17.95
N THR A 114 2.78 6.38 -18.74
CA THR A 114 1.39 6.63 -18.29
C THR A 114 0.67 5.40 -17.76
N SER A 115 1.01 4.22 -18.29
CA SER A 115 0.44 2.94 -17.87
C SER A 115 1.42 1.80 -18.17
N VAL A 116 1.38 0.76 -17.34
CA VAL A 116 2.16 -0.46 -17.53
C VAL A 116 1.30 -1.67 -17.20
N THR A 117 1.32 -2.67 -18.08
CA THR A 117 0.76 -3.99 -17.79
C THR A 117 1.91 -4.92 -17.43
N VAL A 118 1.95 -5.35 -16.17
CA VAL A 118 3.00 -6.24 -15.66
C VAL A 118 2.64 -7.69 -16.07
N PRO A 119 3.55 -8.43 -16.74
CA PRO A 119 3.29 -9.79 -17.23
C PRO A 119 2.94 -10.79 -16.12
N ALA A 120 2.09 -11.76 -16.45
CA ALA A 120 1.62 -12.80 -15.50
C ALA A 120 2.73 -13.67 -14.90
N GLY A 121 3.87 -13.82 -15.61
CA GLY A 121 5.00 -14.63 -15.18
C GLY A 121 5.85 -14.02 -14.06
N LEU A 122 5.65 -12.74 -13.71
CA LEU A 122 6.43 -12.07 -12.67
C LEU A 122 5.87 -12.37 -11.28
N ALA A 123 6.66 -13.10 -10.48
CA ALA A 123 6.33 -13.38 -9.07
C ALA A 123 6.68 -12.22 -8.13
N THR A 124 7.63 -11.35 -8.52
CA THR A 124 8.10 -10.22 -7.71
C THR A 124 8.33 -8.99 -8.57
N LEU A 125 8.11 -7.81 -7.99
CA LEU A 125 8.59 -6.54 -8.55
C LEU A 125 9.80 -6.06 -7.74
N GLY A 126 10.89 -5.75 -8.46
CA GLY A 126 12.15 -5.33 -7.89
C GLY A 126 12.10 -3.98 -7.15
N VAL A 127 13.19 -3.70 -6.46
CA VAL A 127 13.42 -2.42 -5.77
C VAL A 127 13.39 -1.29 -6.81
N GLN A 128 12.68 -0.20 -6.53
CA GLN A 128 12.61 0.99 -7.37
C GLN A 128 12.13 0.77 -8.82
N ALA A 129 11.49 -0.37 -9.15
CA ALA A 129 11.20 -0.73 -10.53
C ALA A 129 10.45 0.35 -11.32
N PHE A 130 9.56 1.13 -10.67
CA PHE A 130 8.83 2.26 -11.24
C PHE A 130 8.96 3.55 -10.40
N ASP A 131 10.02 3.66 -9.58
CA ASP A 131 10.31 4.85 -8.76
C ASP A 131 10.39 6.10 -9.65
N GLY A 132 9.69 7.18 -9.31
CA GLY A 132 9.70 8.44 -10.06
C GLY A 132 8.97 8.41 -11.41
N CYS A 133 8.08 7.45 -11.67
CA CYS A 133 7.19 7.49 -12.85
C CYS A 133 6.04 8.48 -12.62
N TRP A 134 6.32 9.79 -12.70
CA TRP A 134 5.40 10.86 -12.30
C TRP A 134 4.06 10.86 -13.05
N SER A 135 4.04 10.43 -14.32
CA SER A 135 2.83 10.38 -15.15
C SER A 135 2.07 9.05 -15.06
N LEU A 136 2.54 8.08 -14.27
CA LEU A 136 1.92 6.77 -14.17
C LEU A 136 0.56 6.90 -13.47
N THR A 137 -0.53 6.74 -14.21
CA THR A 137 -1.90 6.96 -13.70
C THR A 137 -2.54 5.69 -13.15
N SER A 138 -2.19 4.55 -13.74
CA SER A 138 -2.71 3.24 -13.37
C SER A 138 -1.69 2.15 -13.60
N ILE A 139 -1.78 1.08 -12.82
CA ILE A 139 -0.99 -0.11 -13.00
C ILE A 139 -1.83 -1.37 -12.83
N ARG A 140 -1.60 -2.35 -13.70
CA ARG A 140 -2.19 -3.69 -13.61
C ARG A 140 -1.13 -4.67 -13.15
N LEU A 141 -1.25 -5.13 -11.91
CA LEU A 141 -0.38 -6.14 -11.31
C LEU A 141 -0.92 -7.55 -11.62
N PRO A 142 -0.06 -8.55 -11.84
CA PRO A 142 -0.49 -9.89 -12.19
C PRO A 142 -1.01 -10.62 -10.94
N PRO A 143 -1.98 -11.56 -11.10
CA PRO A 143 -2.59 -12.28 -9.98
C PRO A 143 -1.59 -13.16 -9.20
N GLY A 144 -0.50 -13.59 -9.85
CA GLY A 144 0.55 -14.41 -9.24
C GLY A 144 1.64 -13.61 -8.51
N LEU A 145 1.55 -12.28 -8.44
CA LEU A 145 2.57 -11.46 -7.78
C LEU A 145 2.51 -11.65 -6.25
N LYS A 146 3.63 -12.06 -5.66
CA LYS A 146 3.74 -12.33 -4.22
C LYS A 146 4.33 -11.17 -3.42
N SER A 147 5.19 -10.36 -4.04
CA SER A 147 5.90 -9.28 -3.34
C SER A 147 6.10 -8.05 -4.23
N ILE A 148 5.89 -6.87 -3.63
CA ILE A 148 6.28 -5.57 -4.16
C ILE A 148 7.52 -5.11 -3.39
N GLY A 149 8.58 -4.75 -4.12
CA GLY A 149 9.86 -4.33 -3.57
C GLY A 149 9.84 -2.96 -2.89
N ARG A 150 11.02 -2.59 -2.37
CA ARG A 150 11.24 -1.29 -1.73
C ARG A 150 11.14 -0.17 -2.78
N TRP A 151 10.46 0.93 -2.46
CA TRP A 151 10.32 2.11 -3.34
C TRP A 151 9.71 1.83 -4.73
N THR A 152 9.06 0.67 -4.97
CA THR A 152 8.66 0.25 -6.33
C THR A 152 7.81 1.27 -7.09
N PHE A 153 6.86 1.94 -6.42
CA PHE A 153 6.02 3.01 -6.97
C PHE A 153 6.20 4.33 -6.24
N ALA A 154 7.35 4.53 -5.60
CA ALA A 154 7.64 5.78 -4.94
C ALA A 154 7.65 6.94 -5.94
N GLY A 155 7.15 8.09 -5.53
CA GLY A 155 7.07 9.29 -6.37
C GLY A 155 6.13 9.17 -7.57
N CYS A 156 5.32 8.12 -7.70
CA CYS A 156 4.29 8.02 -8.75
C CYS A 156 3.10 8.96 -8.45
N THR A 157 3.34 10.27 -8.56
CA THR A 157 2.42 11.33 -8.10
C THR A 157 1.11 11.41 -8.89
N SER A 158 1.00 10.76 -10.04
CA SER A 158 -0.28 10.64 -10.78
C SER A 158 -1.01 9.32 -10.54
N LEU A 159 -0.44 8.39 -9.78
CA LEU A 159 -1.00 7.05 -9.59
C LEU A 159 -2.22 7.13 -8.66
N ALA A 160 -3.41 7.19 -9.27
CA ALA A 160 -4.67 7.30 -8.56
C ALA A 160 -5.31 5.93 -8.26
N HIS A 161 -4.98 4.92 -9.06
CA HIS A 161 -5.56 3.58 -8.96
C HIS A 161 -4.48 2.50 -9.04
N ALA A 162 -4.46 1.62 -8.03
CA ALA A 162 -3.67 0.40 -8.02
C ALA A 162 -4.54 -0.76 -7.51
N THR A 163 -4.68 -1.80 -8.33
CA THR A 163 -5.31 -3.05 -7.90
C THR A 163 -4.22 -3.99 -7.43
N LEU A 164 -4.18 -4.26 -6.13
CA LEU A 164 -3.26 -5.23 -5.54
C LEU A 164 -3.78 -6.67 -5.76
N PRO A 165 -2.90 -7.65 -6.00
CA PRO A 165 -3.31 -9.04 -6.19
C PRO A 165 -3.70 -9.71 -4.87
N ASP A 166 -4.67 -10.63 -4.93
CA ASP A 166 -5.27 -11.29 -3.77
C ASP A 166 -4.29 -12.11 -2.91
N HIS A 167 -3.18 -12.56 -3.50
CA HIS A 167 -2.15 -13.37 -2.86
C HIS A 167 -0.86 -12.60 -2.55
N LEU A 168 -0.90 -11.26 -2.57
CA LEU A 168 0.25 -10.45 -2.21
C LEU A 168 0.56 -10.64 -0.70
N GLU A 169 1.75 -11.12 -0.40
CA GLU A 169 2.18 -11.43 0.97
C GLU A 169 2.97 -10.27 1.59
N LYS A 170 3.72 -9.53 0.77
CA LYS A 170 4.68 -8.51 1.23
C LYS A 170 4.57 -7.20 0.43
N LEU A 171 4.42 -6.10 1.18
CA LEU A 171 4.55 -4.74 0.69
C LEU A 171 5.84 -4.11 1.21
N GLY A 172 6.76 -3.81 0.31
CA GLY A 172 8.07 -3.25 0.64
C GLY A 172 8.01 -1.85 1.26
N GLU A 173 9.11 -1.43 1.88
CA GLU A 173 9.21 -0.11 2.48
C GLU A 173 9.10 0.97 1.39
N TYR A 174 8.36 2.03 1.68
CA TYR A 174 8.10 3.15 0.78
C TYR A 174 7.52 2.76 -0.59
N ALA A 175 6.90 1.57 -0.70
CA ALA A 175 6.42 1.03 -1.97
C ALA A 175 5.50 1.98 -2.75
N PHE A 176 4.63 2.74 -2.08
CA PHE A 176 3.71 3.72 -2.67
C PHE A 176 3.95 5.15 -2.16
N ALA A 177 5.14 5.43 -1.63
CA ALA A 177 5.43 6.73 -1.02
C ALA A 177 5.25 7.88 -2.03
N GLY A 178 4.46 8.90 -1.67
CA GLY A 178 4.18 10.07 -2.50
C GLY A 178 3.23 9.81 -3.69
N SER A 179 2.56 8.65 -3.72
CA SER A 179 1.52 8.38 -4.72
C SER A 179 0.22 9.15 -4.44
N SER A 180 -0.60 9.34 -5.47
CA SER A 180 -1.92 10.00 -5.35
C SER A 180 -3.07 9.00 -5.21
N LEU A 181 -2.82 7.85 -4.60
CA LEU A 181 -3.84 6.83 -4.38
C LEU A 181 -4.96 7.40 -3.49
N ALA A 182 -6.18 7.47 -4.02
CA ALA A 182 -7.34 7.94 -3.26
C ALA A 182 -7.88 6.86 -2.30
N THR A 183 -7.82 5.61 -2.75
CA THR A 183 -8.22 4.39 -2.04
C THR A 183 -7.31 3.24 -2.46
N VAL A 184 -7.04 2.31 -1.56
CA VAL A 184 -6.33 1.05 -1.89
C VAL A 184 -6.96 -0.10 -1.12
N ALA A 185 -7.33 -1.15 -1.85
CA ALA A 185 -7.77 -2.40 -1.26
C ALA A 185 -6.53 -3.25 -0.95
N LEU A 186 -6.22 -3.41 0.34
CA LEU A 186 -5.15 -4.30 0.77
C LEU A 186 -5.67 -5.76 0.78
N PRO A 187 -4.90 -6.72 0.24
CA PRO A 187 -5.34 -8.11 0.15
C PRO A 187 -5.31 -8.81 1.51
N ALA A 188 -6.21 -9.78 1.70
CA ALA A 188 -6.34 -10.51 2.97
C ALA A 188 -5.10 -11.33 3.35
N SER A 189 -4.27 -11.69 2.37
CA SER A 189 -2.99 -12.40 2.57
C SER A 189 -1.86 -11.54 3.10
N LEU A 190 -2.03 -10.21 3.14
CA LEU A 190 -0.97 -9.29 3.53
C LEU A 190 -0.65 -9.45 5.02
N ALA A 191 0.57 -9.87 5.35
CA ALA A 191 1.00 -10.09 6.73
C ALA A 191 1.50 -8.81 7.42
N SER A 192 2.08 -7.89 6.63
CA SER A 192 2.67 -6.65 7.14
C SER A 192 2.63 -5.50 6.11
N VAL A 193 2.58 -4.28 6.63
CA VAL A 193 2.75 -3.04 5.85
C VAL A 193 4.15 -2.50 6.13
N GLY A 194 4.97 -2.36 5.09
CA GLY A 194 6.36 -1.89 5.22
C GLY A 194 6.49 -0.46 5.78
N GLU A 195 7.70 -0.13 6.26
CA GLU A 195 8.06 1.23 6.69
C GLU A 195 7.73 2.24 5.60
N GLY A 196 7.03 3.32 5.94
CA GLY A 196 6.71 4.39 5.00
C GLY A 196 5.93 3.95 3.76
N ALA A 197 5.31 2.77 3.73
CA ALA A 197 4.70 2.20 2.52
C ALA A 197 3.74 3.16 1.79
N PHE A 198 2.99 3.97 2.54
CA PHE A 198 2.09 5.01 2.04
C PHE A 198 2.50 6.42 2.51
N PHE A 199 3.78 6.64 2.82
CA PHE A 199 4.32 7.93 3.23
C PHE A 199 3.94 9.03 2.23
N ARG A 200 3.35 10.13 2.70
CA ARG A 200 2.88 11.26 1.87
C ARG A 200 1.88 10.88 0.77
N CYS A 201 1.08 9.83 0.94
CA CYS A 201 -0.10 9.60 0.10
C CYS A 201 -1.21 10.60 0.46
N SER A 202 -1.03 11.86 0.07
CA SER A 202 -1.87 12.98 0.51
C SER A 202 -3.32 12.90 0.02
N ALA A 203 -3.58 12.15 -1.06
CA ALA A 203 -4.92 11.91 -1.60
C ALA A 203 -5.67 10.75 -0.91
N LEU A 204 -5.00 9.92 -0.09
CA LEU A 204 -5.60 8.73 0.51
C LEU A 204 -6.66 9.13 1.53
N THR A 205 -7.93 8.82 1.26
CA THR A 205 -9.08 9.23 2.08
C THR A 205 -9.51 8.19 3.10
N SER A 206 -9.32 6.91 2.75
CA SER A 206 -9.68 5.74 3.55
C SER A 206 -8.73 4.58 3.24
N ILE A 207 -8.52 3.72 4.24
CA ILE A 207 -7.82 2.46 4.06
C ILE A 207 -8.42 1.39 4.97
N ALA A 208 -8.70 0.22 4.38
CA ALA A 208 -9.10 -0.96 5.12
C ALA A 208 -7.85 -1.83 5.36
N LEU A 209 -7.45 -1.95 6.63
CA LEU A 209 -6.35 -2.82 7.04
C LEU A 209 -6.87 -4.25 7.21
N PRO A 210 -6.29 -5.26 6.52
CA PRO A 210 -6.74 -6.64 6.64
C PRO A 210 -6.56 -7.19 8.04
N ALA A 211 -7.49 -8.05 8.47
CA ALA A 211 -7.51 -8.62 9.82
C ALA A 211 -6.27 -9.46 10.17
N GLY A 212 -5.50 -9.92 9.18
CA GLY A 212 -4.26 -10.69 9.36
C GLY A 212 -2.99 -9.85 9.47
N VAL A 213 -3.05 -8.52 9.31
CA VAL A 213 -1.87 -7.66 9.40
C VAL A 213 -1.38 -7.59 10.84
N THR A 214 -0.18 -8.11 11.08
CA THR A 214 0.44 -8.18 12.42
C THR A 214 1.37 -7.00 12.71
N SER A 215 1.82 -6.30 11.68
CA SER A 215 2.76 -5.17 11.82
C SER A 215 2.51 -4.07 10.79
N ILE A 216 2.60 -2.82 11.25
CA ILE A 216 2.57 -1.60 10.45
C ILE A 216 3.88 -0.88 10.71
N GLY A 217 4.71 -0.74 9.68
CA GLY A 217 6.05 -0.17 9.81
C GLY A 217 6.06 1.29 10.24
N CYS A 218 7.24 1.75 10.70
CA CYS A 218 7.47 3.14 11.08
C CYS A 218 7.02 4.08 9.95
N GLY A 219 6.24 5.11 10.31
CA GLY A 219 5.80 6.13 9.36
C GLY A 219 4.93 5.65 8.19
N ALA A 220 4.37 4.43 8.21
CA ALA A 220 3.65 3.83 7.08
C ALA A 220 2.62 4.75 6.41
N PHE A 221 1.90 5.57 7.18
CA PHE A 221 0.88 6.51 6.72
C PHE A 221 1.21 7.97 7.08
N THR A 222 2.49 8.30 7.34
CA THR A 222 2.88 9.67 7.66
C THR A 222 2.44 10.64 6.56
N SER A 223 1.83 11.76 6.95
CA SER A 223 1.38 12.83 6.07
C SER A 223 0.35 12.38 5.02
N CYS A 224 -0.47 11.37 5.32
CA CYS A 224 -1.70 11.08 4.57
C CYS A 224 -2.78 12.12 4.95
N CYS A 225 -2.62 13.36 4.48
CA CYS A 225 -3.38 14.50 4.98
C CYS A 225 -4.88 14.44 4.71
N SER A 226 -5.36 13.59 3.80
CA SER A 226 -6.79 13.39 3.51
C SER A 226 -7.41 12.19 4.24
N LEU A 227 -6.62 11.40 4.97
CA LEU A 227 -7.10 10.18 5.62
C LEU A 227 -8.00 10.56 6.79
N THR A 228 -9.27 10.16 6.74
CA THR A 228 -10.28 10.64 7.70
C THR A 228 -10.52 9.71 8.88
N ARG A 229 -10.39 8.39 8.65
CA ARG A 229 -10.68 7.34 9.64
C ARG A 229 -9.77 6.15 9.40
N VAL A 230 -9.38 5.48 10.48
CA VAL A 230 -8.63 4.22 10.43
C VAL A 230 -9.17 3.25 11.47
N SER A 231 -9.41 2.02 11.04
CA SER A 231 -9.66 0.88 11.93
C SER A 231 -8.42 -0.01 11.94
N LEU A 232 -7.87 -0.23 13.13
CA LEU A 232 -6.67 -1.05 13.32
C LEU A 232 -7.03 -2.54 13.40
N PRO A 233 -6.23 -3.45 12.83
CA PRO A 233 -6.55 -4.87 12.76
C PRO A 233 -6.38 -5.57 14.10
N ALA A 234 -7.17 -6.62 14.35
CA ALA A 234 -7.19 -7.36 15.61
C ALA A 234 -5.91 -8.17 15.91
N SER A 235 -5.09 -8.43 14.90
CA SER A 235 -3.78 -9.07 15.08
C SER A 235 -2.66 -8.10 15.48
N LEU A 236 -2.90 -6.78 15.44
CA LEU A 236 -1.88 -5.78 15.74
C LEU A 236 -1.61 -5.71 17.24
N THR A 237 -0.35 -5.81 17.65
CA THR A 237 0.10 -5.72 19.05
C THR A 237 0.77 -4.38 19.37
N SER A 238 1.26 -3.67 18.36
CA SER A 238 1.87 -2.36 18.54
C SER A 238 1.71 -1.49 17.31
N LEU A 239 1.83 -0.19 17.52
CA LEU A 239 1.72 0.83 16.50
C LEU A 239 3.05 1.57 16.42
N SER A 240 3.80 1.36 15.35
CA SER A 240 5.18 1.86 15.23
C SER A 240 5.27 3.38 15.17
N SER A 241 6.48 3.90 15.46
CA SER A 241 6.72 5.33 15.54
C SER A 241 6.29 6.06 14.27
N CYS A 242 5.75 7.25 14.42
CA CYS A 242 5.26 8.10 13.32
C CYS A 242 4.19 7.49 12.41
N ALA A 243 3.62 6.31 12.67
CA ALA A 243 2.79 5.59 11.69
C ALA A 243 1.71 6.44 11.01
N PHE A 244 1.03 7.32 11.74
CA PHE A 244 0.01 8.26 11.23
C PHE A 244 0.38 9.73 11.47
N LYS A 245 1.66 10.05 11.68
CA LYS A 245 2.11 11.42 11.95
C LYS A 245 1.66 12.37 10.85
N GLY A 246 1.04 13.49 11.23
CA GLY A 246 0.61 14.54 10.31
C GLY A 246 -0.57 14.16 9.40
N CYS A 247 -1.36 13.13 9.75
CA CYS A 247 -2.66 12.90 9.11
C CYS A 247 -3.67 13.96 9.59
N THR A 248 -3.61 15.15 9.02
CA THR A 248 -4.32 16.33 9.55
C THR A 248 -5.85 16.22 9.46
N ALA A 249 -6.40 15.43 8.54
CA ALA A 249 -7.83 15.15 8.43
C ALA A 249 -8.33 13.94 9.25
N LEU A 250 -7.43 13.22 9.93
CA LEU A 250 -7.78 12.01 10.67
C LEU A 250 -8.62 12.38 11.89
N ALA A 251 -9.91 12.09 11.84
CA ALA A 251 -10.88 12.49 12.85
C ALA A 251 -11.13 11.42 13.91
N ARG A 252 -11.03 10.14 13.53
CA ARG A 252 -11.28 8.99 14.40
C ARG A 252 -10.29 7.87 14.15
N VAL A 253 -9.82 7.25 15.24
CA VAL A 253 -9.06 6.00 15.23
C VAL A 253 -9.78 4.97 16.08
N THR A 254 -10.06 3.81 15.50
CA THR A 254 -10.67 2.68 16.19
C THR A 254 -9.63 1.60 16.43
N PHE A 255 -9.39 1.30 17.71
CA PHE A 255 -8.55 0.19 18.12
C PHE A 255 -9.36 -1.11 18.15
N PRO A 256 -8.76 -2.26 17.82
CA PRO A 256 -9.45 -3.54 17.80
C PRO A 256 -10.04 -3.90 19.16
N ASP A 257 -11.26 -4.43 19.15
CA ASP A 257 -12.01 -4.70 20.37
C ASP A 257 -11.48 -5.89 21.20
N ASP A 258 -11.39 -5.66 22.50
CA ASP A 258 -11.08 -6.69 23.51
C ASP A 258 -12.24 -7.67 23.76
N VAL A 259 -13.40 -7.46 23.14
CA VAL A 259 -14.64 -8.20 23.45
C VAL A 259 -14.83 -9.41 22.52
N ALA A 260 -14.20 -9.41 21.34
CA ALA A 260 -14.32 -10.47 20.33
C ALA A 260 -13.06 -11.35 20.19
N ALA A 261 -11.97 -11.04 20.89
CA ALA A 261 -10.74 -11.81 20.79
C ALA A 261 -10.87 -13.16 21.55
N PRO A 262 -10.71 -14.31 20.88
CA PRO A 262 -10.81 -15.64 21.50
C PRO A 262 -9.61 -16.01 22.38
N THR A 263 -8.60 -15.14 22.49
CA THR A 263 -7.38 -15.36 23.28
C THR A 263 -7.06 -14.12 24.13
N PRO A 264 -6.46 -14.29 25.33
CA PRO A 264 -5.94 -13.15 26.08
C PRO A 264 -4.88 -12.44 25.23
N ARG A 265 -5.17 -11.19 24.85
CA ARG A 265 -4.26 -10.37 24.05
C ARG A 265 -3.06 -9.96 24.89
N SER A 266 -1.89 -9.99 24.26
CA SER A 266 -0.67 -9.35 24.76
C SER A 266 -0.89 -7.84 24.86
N ALA A 267 -0.16 -7.19 25.77
CA ALA A 267 -0.11 -5.74 25.92
C ALA A 267 -0.04 -5.00 24.57
N PHE A 268 -0.83 -3.92 24.43
CA PHE A 268 -0.79 -3.05 23.26
C PHE A 268 0.12 -1.84 23.50
N TYR A 269 0.97 -1.50 22.51
CA TYR A 269 1.95 -0.41 22.60
C TYR A 269 1.71 0.64 21.50
N ILE A 270 1.67 1.91 21.86
CA ILE A 270 1.68 3.03 20.91
C ILE A 270 3.03 3.70 21.01
N GLU A 271 3.82 3.63 19.94
CA GLU A 271 5.19 4.18 19.91
C GLU A 271 5.21 5.69 19.66
N ASP A 272 6.41 6.27 19.75
CA ASP A 272 6.66 7.71 19.66
C ASP A 272 6.08 8.35 18.39
N PHE A 273 5.51 9.54 18.55
CA PHE A 273 4.99 10.37 17.46
C PHE A 273 3.90 9.73 16.58
N SER A 274 3.34 8.57 16.98
CA SER A 274 2.42 7.77 16.17
C SER A 274 1.30 8.56 15.50
N PHE A 275 0.69 9.51 16.20
CA PHE A 275 -0.38 10.39 15.73
C PHE A 275 -0.01 11.89 15.86
N LYS A 276 1.28 12.22 15.98
CA LYS A 276 1.73 13.61 16.16
C LYS A 276 1.21 14.50 15.02
N GLY A 277 0.54 15.60 15.35
CA GLY A 277 0.00 16.55 14.39
C GLY A 277 -1.28 16.10 13.68
N CYS A 278 -2.00 15.08 14.17
CA CYS A 278 -3.34 14.77 13.71
C CYS A 278 -4.33 15.80 14.26
N THR A 279 -4.37 16.99 13.65
CA THR A 279 -5.09 18.15 14.18
C THR A 279 -6.60 17.98 14.25
N ALA A 280 -7.20 17.16 13.38
CA ALA A 280 -8.64 16.85 13.40
C ALA A 280 -9.01 15.69 14.34
N LEU A 281 -8.05 15.00 14.95
CA LEU A 281 -8.31 13.82 15.76
C LEU A 281 -9.06 14.21 17.03
N ALA A 282 -10.34 13.87 17.08
CA ALA A 282 -11.24 14.22 18.17
C ALA A 282 -11.74 12.99 18.94
N ASP A 283 -11.72 11.83 18.31
CA ASP A 283 -12.30 10.60 18.84
C ASP A 283 -11.29 9.44 18.80
N VAL A 284 -10.89 9.00 20.00
CA VAL A 284 -9.97 7.88 20.19
C VAL A 284 -10.50 7.02 21.34
N ASP A 285 -10.91 5.80 21.01
CA ASP A 285 -11.24 4.78 22.01
C ASP A 285 -10.04 3.85 22.19
N PHE A 286 -9.28 4.06 23.27
CA PHE A 286 -8.11 3.25 23.62
C PHE A 286 -8.51 1.88 24.18
N PRO A 287 -7.84 0.79 23.78
CA PRO A 287 -8.19 -0.55 24.23
C PRO A 287 -7.80 -0.74 25.70
N ALA A 288 -8.45 -1.67 26.39
CA ALA A 288 -8.25 -1.85 27.82
C ALA A 288 -6.94 -2.58 28.14
N ASP A 289 -6.29 -3.18 27.14
CA ASP A 289 -4.96 -3.80 27.19
C ASP A 289 -3.81 -2.84 26.79
N LEU A 290 -4.12 -1.56 26.52
CA LEU A 290 -3.12 -0.53 26.26
C LEU A 290 -2.17 -0.39 27.46
N SER A 291 -0.89 -0.59 27.19
CA SER A 291 0.15 -0.68 28.21
C SER A 291 1.18 0.45 28.14
N TYR A 292 1.40 1.02 26.96
CA TYR A 292 2.37 2.08 26.77
C TYR A 292 1.90 3.10 25.71
N ILE A 293 2.12 4.38 26.01
CA ILE A 293 1.99 5.48 25.06
C ILE A 293 3.31 6.25 25.05
N GLY A 294 3.98 6.26 23.89
CA GLY A 294 5.29 6.86 23.69
C GLY A 294 5.29 8.39 23.63
N TYR A 295 6.50 8.91 23.48
CA TYR A 295 6.79 10.34 23.46
C TYR A 295 6.05 11.03 22.31
N ASP A 296 5.37 12.15 22.62
CA ASP A 296 4.66 12.98 21.65
C ASP A 296 3.64 12.22 20.77
N ALA A 297 3.18 11.03 21.18
CA ALA A 297 2.35 10.16 20.34
C ALA A 297 1.10 10.86 19.81
N PHE A 298 0.45 11.71 20.61
CA PHE A 298 -0.71 12.53 20.29
C PHE A 298 -0.41 14.03 20.44
N TYR A 299 0.86 14.44 20.35
CA TYR A 299 1.22 15.85 20.40
C TYR A 299 0.59 16.61 19.22
N ASN A 300 0.12 17.84 19.45
CA ASN A 300 -0.58 18.67 18.46
C ASN A 300 -1.86 18.03 17.86
N CYS A 301 -2.51 17.12 18.60
CA CYS A 301 -3.89 16.70 18.33
C CYS A 301 -4.87 17.69 18.97
N ALA A 302 -4.96 18.91 18.42
CA ALA A 302 -5.66 20.03 19.05
C ALA A 302 -7.18 19.80 19.24
N SER A 303 -7.80 18.93 18.43
CA SER A 303 -9.22 18.58 18.55
C SER A 303 -9.52 17.51 19.62
N LEU A 304 -8.47 16.92 20.21
CA LEU A 304 -8.61 15.86 21.19
C LEU A 304 -8.92 16.47 22.56
N GLY A 305 -10.21 16.54 22.91
CA GLY A 305 -10.66 17.19 24.14
C GLY A 305 -10.40 16.36 25.40
N SER A 306 -10.90 15.11 25.43
CA SER A 306 -10.70 14.20 26.56
C SER A 306 -10.55 12.77 26.10
N VAL A 307 -9.66 12.02 26.74
CA VAL A 307 -9.42 10.60 26.45
C VAL A 307 -9.47 9.77 27.71
N THR A 308 -9.85 8.50 27.55
CA THR A 308 -9.83 7.53 28.63
C THR A 308 -8.73 6.51 28.38
N VAL A 309 -7.81 6.39 29.33
CA VAL A 309 -6.63 5.50 29.24
C VAL A 309 -6.67 4.49 30.40
N PRO A 310 -6.19 3.24 30.23
CA PRO A 310 -6.12 2.28 31.34
C PRO A 310 -5.25 2.81 32.47
N ALA A 311 -5.68 2.59 33.72
CA ALA A 311 -4.94 3.02 34.91
C ALA A 311 -3.52 2.43 34.96
N SER A 312 -3.32 1.24 34.39
CA SER A 312 -2.02 0.55 34.30
C SER A 312 -1.11 1.04 33.18
N ALA A 313 -1.64 1.79 32.19
CA ALA A 313 -0.86 2.21 31.04
C ALA A 313 0.22 3.22 31.47
N GLN A 314 1.45 2.94 31.04
CA GLN A 314 2.56 3.87 31.13
C GLN A 314 2.40 4.94 30.04
N ILE A 315 2.59 6.19 30.40
CA ILE A 315 2.58 7.33 29.48
C ILE A 315 3.97 7.93 29.59
N GLU A 316 4.67 8.05 28.47
CA GLU A 316 6.02 8.62 28.46
C GLU A 316 5.98 10.08 28.93
N GLU A 317 6.85 10.41 29.88
CA GLU A 317 6.96 11.72 30.49
C GLU A 317 8.39 12.26 30.34
N TRP A 318 8.53 13.53 29.98
CA TRP A 318 9.83 14.21 30.00
C TRP A 318 9.77 15.31 31.08
N HIS A 319 10.69 15.25 32.04
CA HIS A 319 10.74 16.17 33.19
C HIS A 319 9.39 16.33 33.95
N GLY A 320 8.60 15.25 34.05
CA GLY A 320 7.33 15.24 34.78
C GLY A 320 6.12 15.81 34.03
N ASN A 321 6.27 16.11 32.72
CA ASN A 321 5.16 16.49 31.85
C ASN A 321 4.80 15.34 30.90
N ALA A 322 3.51 14.97 30.87
CA ALA A 322 2.97 13.99 29.93
C ALA A 322 2.91 14.58 28.51
N LEU A 323 4.04 14.53 27.79
CA LEU A 323 4.17 15.05 26.42
C LEU A 323 3.50 14.18 25.36
N ALA A 324 3.09 12.96 25.74
CA ALA A 324 2.32 12.09 24.88
C ALA A 324 1.06 12.76 24.31
N PHE A 325 0.45 13.73 25.00
CA PHE A 325 -0.76 14.42 24.56
C PHE A 325 -0.54 15.92 24.39
N HIS A 326 -1.38 16.55 23.57
CA HIS A 326 -1.42 18.01 23.51
C HIS A 326 -1.85 18.59 24.88
N PRO A 327 -1.30 19.74 25.34
CA PRO A 327 -1.58 20.30 26.68
C PRO A 327 -3.07 20.57 26.99
N SER A 328 -3.91 20.73 25.97
CA SER A 328 -5.36 20.91 26.13
C SER A 328 -6.13 19.60 26.36
N THR A 329 -5.49 18.44 26.20
CA THR A 329 -6.15 17.13 26.29
C THR A 329 -6.32 16.72 27.73
N THR A 330 -7.56 16.45 28.15
CA THR A 330 -7.84 15.91 29.47
C THR A 330 -7.69 14.39 29.46
N VAL A 331 -6.74 13.85 30.23
CA VAL A 331 -6.52 12.39 30.34
C VAL A 331 -7.23 11.85 31.57
N VAL A 332 -8.19 10.95 31.37
CA VAL A 332 -8.93 10.25 32.43
C VAL A 332 -8.40 8.82 32.55
N ARG A 333 -7.92 8.43 33.73
CA ARG A 333 -7.50 7.05 34.00
C ARG A 333 -8.65 6.22 34.54
N LEU A 334 -8.91 5.05 33.96
CA LEU A 334 -9.91 4.08 34.45
C LEU A 334 -9.33 2.67 34.56
N PRO A 335 -9.80 1.85 35.53
CA PRO A 335 -9.48 0.42 35.54
C PRO A 335 -9.96 -0.26 34.25
N ALA A 336 -9.17 -1.21 33.74
CA ALA A 336 -9.48 -1.94 32.51
C ALA A 336 -10.89 -2.55 32.50
N ALA A 337 -11.35 -3.08 33.66
CA ALA A 337 -12.71 -3.61 33.80
C ALA A 337 -13.80 -2.57 33.53
N ARG A 338 -13.62 -1.33 33.98
CA ARG A 338 -14.58 -0.23 33.74
C ARG A 338 -14.54 0.25 32.29
N MET A 339 -13.37 0.25 31.66
CA MET A 339 -13.25 0.57 30.23
C MET A 339 -13.99 -0.49 29.39
N ARG A 340 -13.79 -1.78 29.66
CA ARG A 340 -14.53 -2.86 29.00
C ARG A 340 -16.03 -2.76 29.22
N ALA A 341 -16.47 -2.43 30.45
CA ALA A 341 -17.89 -2.22 30.73
C ALA A 341 -18.47 -1.02 29.97
N ARG A 342 -17.73 0.10 29.90
CA ARG A 342 -18.12 1.29 29.14
C ARG A 342 -18.23 0.98 27.65
N ARG A 343 -17.26 0.28 27.06
CA ARG A 343 -17.29 -0.18 25.66
C ARG A 343 -18.47 -1.10 25.37
N ARG A 344 -18.74 -2.06 26.26
CA ARG A 344 -19.93 -2.94 26.13
C ARG A 344 -21.22 -2.14 26.17
N LEU A 345 -21.31 -1.14 27.04
CA LEU A 345 -22.49 -0.28 27.13
C LEU A 345 -22.64 0.58 25.87
N THR A 346 -21.57 1.21 25.36
CA THR A 346 -21.63 1.98 24.11
C THR A 346 -22.00 1.09 22.93
N PHE A 347 -21.41 -0.10 22.81
CA PHE A 347 -21.76 -1.07 21.79
C PHE A 347 -23.24 -1.50 21.88
N LEU A 348 -23.75 -1.81 23.06
CA LEU A 348 -25.16 -2.15 23.25
C LEU A 348 -26.08 -0.97 22.90
N LEU A 349 -25.68 0.25 23.27
CA LEU A 349 -26.45 1.46 22.97
C LEU A 349 -26.47 1.74 21.46
N GLU A 350 -25.33 1.62 20.79
CA GLU A 350 -25.21 1.72 19.33
C GLU A 350 -26.05 0.63 18.65
N ALA A 351 -25.94 -0.64 19.08
CA ALA A 351 -26.76 -1.73 18.56
C ALA A 351 -28.27 -1.47 18.72
N VAL A 352 -28.70 -0.94 19.88
CA VAL A 352 -30.10 -0.58 20.13
C VAL A 352 -30.55 0.60 19.26
N LEU A 353 -29.72 1.64 19.11
CA LEU A 353 -30.01 2.79 18.26
C LEU A 353 -30.08 2.39 16.78
N SER A 354 -29.15 1.56 16.33
CA SER A 354 -29.09 1.00 14.99
C SER A 354 -30.30 0.11 14.71
N TYR A 355 -30.68 -0.76 15.65
CA TYR A 355 -31.92 -1.50 15.57
C TYR A 355 -33.14 -0.57 15.48
N ARG A 356 -33.21 0.48 16.31
CA ARG A 356 -34.31 1.47 16.23
C ARG A 356 -34.39 2.18 14.89
N ARG A 357 -33.25 2.49 14.25
CA ARG A 357 -33.18 3.10 12.91
C ARG A 357 -33.54 2.12 11.80
N ALA A 358 -33.09 0.87 11.89
CA ALA A 358 -33.35 -0.18 10.92
C ALA A 358 -34.76 -0.76 11.03
N ARG A 359 -35.39 -0.66 12.22
CA ARG A 359 -36.71 -1.24 12.51
C ARG A 359 -37.78 -0.84 11.48
N PRO A 360 -38.01 0.45 11.15
CA PRO A 360 -39.02 0.83 10.16
C PRO A 360 -38.75 0.26 8.76
N LEU A 361 -37.47 0.23 8.34
CA LEU A 361 -37.07 -0.36 7.06
C LEU A 361 -37.33 -1.86 7.04
N LEU A 362 -37.00 -2.57 8.12
CA LEU A 362 -37.23 -4.00 8.27
C LEU A 362 -38.73 -4.33 8.26
N PHE A 363 -39.55 -3.58 9.00
CA PHE A 363 -40.99 -3.78 8.99
C PHE A 363 -41.60 -3.44 7.63
N GLY A 364 -41.17 -2.36 6.98
CA GLY A 364 -41.62 -2.01 5.63
C GLY A 364 -41.22 -3.07 4.59
N TRP A 365 -40.02 -3.63 4.68
CA TRP A 365 -39.59 -4.74 3.82
C TRP A 365 -40.42 -5.99 4.09
N LEU A 366 -40.65 -6.36 5.35
CA LEU A 366 -41.47 -7.52 5.74
C LEU A 366 -42.91 -7.41 5.23
N GLU A 367 -43.53 -6.22 5.32
CA GLU A 367 -44.87 -5.98 4.77
C GLU A 367 -44.89 -6.19 3.25
N ARG A 368 -43.90 -5.66 2.53
CA ARG A 368 -43.81 -5.82 1.08
C ARG A 368 -43.54 -7.26 0.66
N VAL A 369 -42.75 -8.01 1.42
CA VAL A 369 -42.53 -9.45 1.21
C VAL A 369 -43.81 -10.22 1.46
N GLN A 370 -44.55 -9.91 2.54
CA GLN A 370 -45.80 -10.58 2.88
C GLN A 370 -46.86 -10.45 1.78
N VAL A 371 -46.97 -9.29 1.11
CA VAL A 371 -47.84 -9.10 -0.05
C VAL A 371 -47.41 -9.97 -1.24
N ARG A 372 -46.11 -10.27 -1.37
CA ARG A 372 -45.53 -11.06 -2.47
C ARG A 372 -45.53 -12.56 -2.25
N ILE A 373 -45.82 -13.07 -1.04
CA ILE A 373 -45.84 -14.53 -0.72
C ILE A 373 -46.73 -15.35 -1.67
N GLY A 374 -47.80 -14.77 -2.22
CA GLY A 374 -48.64 -15.43 -3.22
C GLY A 374 -48.05 -15.47 -4.65
N SER A 375 -46.93 -14.80 -4.93
CA SER A 375 -46.37 -14.58 -6.28
C SER A 375 -45.05 -15.32 -6.55
N TYR A 376 -44.57 -16.14 -5.62
CA TYR A 376 -43.33 -16.90 -5.78
C TYR A 376 -43.55 -18.10 -6.71
N GLY A 377 -43.35 -17.88 -8.02
CA GLY A 377 -43.27 -18.94 -9.02
C GLY A 377 -41.98 -19.77 -8.93
N PRO A 378 -41.90 -20.91 -9.66
CA PRO A 378 -40.75 -21.83 -9.64
C PRO A 378 -39.44 -21.20 -10.16
N ASP A 379 -39.52 -20.12 -10.94
CA ASP A 379 -38.38 -19.50 -11.63
C ASP A 379 -37.47 -18.63 -10.73
N GLY A 380 -37.80 -18.51 -9.43
CA GLY A 380 -36.94 -17.82 -8.44
C GLY A 380 -36.78 -16.30 -8.61
N ALA A 381 -37.34 -15.69 -9.65
CA ALA A 381 -37.20 -14.27 -9.96
C ALA A 381 -37.72 -13.33 -8.86
N ALA A 382 -38.82 -13.70 -8.19
CA ALA A 382 -39.34 -12.94 -7.05
C ALA A 382 -38.36 -12.95 -5.86
N ARG A 383 -37.72 -14.09 -5.57
CA ARG A 383 -36.72 -14.21 -4.49
C ARG A 383 -35.47 -13.38 -4.79
N LYS A 384 -35.04 -13.34 -6.06
CA LYS A 384 -33.88 -12.55 -6.48
C LYS A 384 -34.15 -11.05 -6.30
N ARG A 385 -35.33 -10.58 -6.69
CA ARG A 385 -35.74 -9.17 -6.50
C ARG A 385 -35.83 -8.78 -5.03
N ASP A 386 -36.41 -9.62 -4.17
CA ASP A 386 -36.50 -9.31 -2.73
C ASP A 386 -35.11 -9.26 -2.08
N ARG A 387 -34.17 -10.09 -2.57
CA ARG A 387 -32.77 -10.05 -2.15
C ARG A 387 -32.08 -8.77 -2.61
N GLU A 388 -32.23 -8.40 -3.88
CA GLU A 388 -31.66 -7.14 -4.41
C GLU A 388 -32.26 -5.91 -3.69
N GLU A 389 -33.55 -5.95 -3.34
CA GLU A 389 -34.22 -4.89 -2.58
C GLU A 389 -33.78 -4.85 -1.11
N PHE A 390 -33.57 -6.02 -0.48
CA PHE A 390 -32.97 -6.09 0.85
C PHE A 390 -31.53 -5.57 0.83
N GLU A 391 -30.72 -5.99 -0.15
CA GLU A 391 -29.36 -5.50 -0.33
C GLU A 391 -29.34 -4.00 -0.66
N GLY A 392 -30.35 -3.45 -1.32
CA GLY A 392 -30.51 -2.00 -1.52
C GLY A 392 -30.90 -1.23 -0.25
N ASP A 393 -31.91 -1.71 0.49
CA ASP A 393 -32.41 -1.07 1.72
C ASP A 393 -31.39 -1.15 2.88
N PHE A 394 -30.56 -2.19 2.90
CA PHE A 394 -29.63 -2.49 3.99
C PHE A 394 -28.14 -2.44 3.62
N GLY A 395 -27.75 -2.52 2.34
CA GLY A 395 -26.36 -2.66 1.91
C GLY A 395 -25.54 -1.36 1.92
N GLU A 396 -26.12 -0.21 1.55
CA GLU A 396 -25.40 1.08 1.56
C GLU A 396 -25.47 1.80 2.92
N GLY A 397 -26.41 1.42 3.79
CA GLY A 397 -26.68 2.08 5.07
C GLY A 397 -25.93 1.51 6.28
N PHE A 398 -25.47 0.25 6.21
CA PHE A 398 -24.85 -0.44 7.35
C PHE A 398 -23.34 -0.23 7.50
N GLU A 399 -22.62 0.25 6.48
CA GLU A 399 -21.21 0.65 6.63
C GLU A 399 -21.03 1.95 7.46
N ARG A 400 -22.13 2.64 7.78
CA ARG A 400 -22.17 3.85 8.63
C ARG A 400 -22.76 3.62 10.03
N ILE A 401 -23.10 2.38 10.37
CA ILE A 401 -23.45 1.90 11.72
C ILE A 401 -22.19 1.29 12.34
#